data_AF-A0A2R6MWS5-F1
#
_entry.id   AF-A0A2R6MWS5-F1
#
_cell.length_a   1.000
_cell.length_b   1.000
_cell.length_c   1.000
_cell.angle_alpha   90.00
_cell.angle_beta   90.00
_cell.angle_gamma   90.00
#
_symmetry.space_group_name_H-M   'P 1'
#
loop_
_entity.id
_entity.type
_entity.pdbx_description
1 polymer ?
#
loop_
_entity_poly.entity_id
_entity_poly.type
_entity_poly.pdbx_seq_one_letter_code
_entity_poly.pdbx_strand_id
1 'polypeptide(L)'
;AGVVIVTMVAAGAIETTVRNLVPVGGMIIANAMRTNSLALDRFKGEIESNRSEIEALLAVGVPPESAVAEYVTRSVHASLIPVVDAMRTLGLVYIPGMMAGMILGGANPIYAAEYQFVIMGMIFAAGGLTSMTTSLLVSRHAFTDAAQLRRFEPSDPTLLGAIRARL
;
A
#
# COMPACT_ATOMS: atom_id res chain seq x y z
N ALA A 1 -6.87 2.95 5.66
CA ALA A 1 -6.29 4.08 6.44
C ALA A 1 -7.24 4.62 7.50
N GLY A 2 -8.46 5.05 7.15
CA GLY A 2 -9.42 5.65 8.10
C GLY A 2 -9.71 4.77 9.33
N VAL A 3 -9.93 3.47 9.14
CA VAL A 3 -10.14 2.51 10.26
C VAL A 3 -8.97 2.53 11.25
N VAL A 4 -7.73 2.50 10.76
CA VAL A 4 -6.52 2.50 11.61
C VAL A 4 -6.34 3.81 12.36
N ILE A 5 -6.64 4.93 11.70
CA ILE A 5 -6.59 6.25 12.33
C ILE A 5 -7.62 6.32 13.45
N VAL A 6 -8.87 5.90 13.19
CA VAL A 6 -9.96 5.92 14.17
C VAL A 6 -9.66 5.00 15.36
N THR A 7 -9.19 3.77 15.13
CA THR A 7 -8.87 2.84 16.21
C THR A 7 -7.71 3.31 17.08
N MET A 8 -6.68 3.92 16.49
CA MET A 8 -5.52 4.43 17.24
C MET A 8 -5.81 5.73 17.99
N VAL A 9 -6.65 6.60 17.43
CA VAL A 9 -7.19 7.76 18.16
C VAL A 9 -8.05 7.30 19.33
N ALA A 10 -8.92 6.31 19.14
CA ALA A 10 -9.74 5.76 20.21
C ALA A 10 -8.92 5.04 21.30
N ALA A 11 -7.80 4.43 20.93
CA ALA A 11 -6.85 3.81 21.86
C ALA A 11 -5.98 4.82 22.63
N GLY A 12 -6.08 6.13 22.35
CA GLY A 12 -5.30 7.17 23.01
C GLY A 12 -3.82 7.22 22.60
N ALA A 13 -3.45 6.55 21.50
CA ALA A 13 -2.06 6.48 21.02
C ALA A 13 -1.60 7.78 20.34
N ILE A 14 -2.53 8.65 19.94
CA ILE A 14 -2.27 9.97 19.35
C ILE A 14 -2.88 11.03 20.27
N GLU A 15 -2.09 12.03 20.67
CA GLU A 15 -2.64 13.24 21.27
C GLU A 15 -3.59 13.92 20.26
N THR A 16 -4.87 14.01 20.59
CA THR A 16 -5.94 14.49 19.69
C THR A 16 -5.90 16.01 19.42
N THR A 17 -4.74 16.64 19.63
CA THR A 17 -4.52 18.04 19.31
C THR A 17 -4.42 18.22 17.80
N VAL A 18 -5.14 19.21 17.26
CA VAL A 18 -5.19 19.52 15.81
C VAL A 18 -3.79 19.70 15.20
N ARG A 19 -2.85 20.28 15.97
CA ARG A 19 -1.44 20.49 15.59
C ARG A 19 -0.71 19.18 15.24
N ASN A 20 -1.07 18.08 15.89
CA ASN A 20 -0.44 16.77 15.68
C ASN A 20 -1.28 15.92 14.73
N LEU A 21 -2.61 15.99 14.85
CA LEU A 21 -3.52 15.15 14.09
C LEU A 21 -3.48 15.44 12.58
N VAL A 22 -3.39 16.71 12.17
CA VAL A 22 -3.38 17.07 10.75
C VAL A 22 -2.10 16.57 10.04
N PRO A 23 -0.87 16.86 10.53
CA PRO A 23 0.34 16.35 9.90
C PRO A 23 0.46 14.82 9.97
N VAL A 24 0.14 14.21 11.12
CA VAL A 24 0.25 12.75 11.31
C VAL A 24 -0.78 12.02 10.46
N GLY A 25 -2.03 12.47 10.46
CA GLY A 25 -3.09 11.90 9.63
C GLY A 25 -2.77 11.98 8.14
N GLY A 26 -2.31 13.15 7.66
CA GLY A 26 -1.85 13.32 6.29
C GLY A 26 -0.69 12.37 5.93
N MET A 27 0.28 12.22 6.82
CA MET A 27 1.40 11.30 6.64
C MET A 27 0.95 9.83 6.57
N ILE A 28 0.06 9.40 7.45
CA ILE A 28 -0.46 8.02 7.46
C ILE A 28 -1.22 7.73 6.16
N ILE A 29 -2.10 8.64 5.74
CA ILE A 29 -2.88 8.48 4.51
C ILE A 29 -1.97 8.44 3.29
N ALA A 30 -1.02 9.37 3.18
CA ALA A 30 -0.11 9.44 2.04
C ALA A 30 0.77 8.18 1.92
N ASN A 31 1.30 7.68 3.04
CA ASN A 31 2.07 6.43 3.02
C ASN A 31 1.20 5.22 2.71
N ALA A 32 -0.01 5.15 3.27
CA ALA A 32 -0.94 4.07 2.95
C ALA A 32 -1.31 4.05 1.45
N MET A 33 -1.50 5.22 0.84
CA MET A 33 -1.69 5.34 -0.62
C MET A 33 -0.48 4.81 -1.39
N ARG A 34 0.75 5.19 -1.01
CA ARG A 34 1.98 4.71 -1.66
C ARG A 34 2.12 3.20 -1.57
N THR A 35 1.93 2.63 -0.38
CA THR A 35 1.94 1.18 -0.16
C THR A 35 0.88 0.49 -1.02
N ASN A 36 -0.33 1.04 -1.06
CA ASN A 36 -1.41 0.48 -1.89
C ASN A 36 -1.09 0.52 -3.39
N SER A 37 -0.60 1.65 -3.89
CA SER A 37 -0.20 1.77 -5.30
C SER A 37 0.89 0.79 -5.68
N LEU A 38 1.90 0.61 -4.82
CA LEU A 38 2.96 -0.37 -5.03
C LEU A 38 2.42 -1.81 -5.00
N ALA A 39 1.49 -2.13 -4.10
CA ALA A 39 0.86 -3.45 -4.04
C ALA A 39 0.09 -3.77 -5.33
N LEU A 40 -0.66 -2.81 -5.86
CA LEU A 40 -1.41 -2.98 -7.10
C LEU A 40 -0.52 -3.09 -8.33
N ASP A 41 0.53 -2.27 -8.41
CA ASP A 41 1.51 -2.33 -9.50
C ASP A 41 2.22 -3.69 -9.52
N ARG A 42 2.66 -4.17 -8.35
CA ARG A 42 3.24 -5.52 -8.21
C ARG A 42 2.26 -6.62 -8.57
N PHE A 43 1.02 -6.51 -8.10
CA PHE A 43 -0.01 -7.50 -8.40
C PHE A 43 -0.30 -7.58 -9.90
N LYS A 44 -0.39 -6.44 -10.58
CA LYS A 44 -0.53 -6.39 -12.04
C LYS A 44 0.65 -7.07 -12.73
N GLY A 45 1.88 -6.73 -12.34
CA GLY A 45 3.09 -7.35 -12.88
C GLY A 45 3.15 -8.86 -12.66
N GLU A 46 2.78 -9.35 -11.48
CA GLU A 46 2.72 -10.79 -11.16
C GLU A 46 1.69 -11.52 -12.01
N ILE A 47 0.50 -10.94 -12.23
CA ILE A 47 -0.53 -11.53 -13.09
C ILE A 47 -0.05 -11.58 -14.55
N GLU A 48 0.54 -10.50 -15.04
CA GLU A 48 1.03 -10.43 -16.43
C GLU A 48 2.18 -11.42 -16.66
N SER A 49 3.10 -11.54 -15.70
CA SER A 49 4.26 -12.45 -15.80
C SER A 49 3.86 -13.92 -15.70
N ASN A 50 2.87 -14.26 -14.87
CA ASN A 50 2.47 -15.63 -14.58
C ASN A 50 1.14 -16.02 -15.24
N ARG A 51 0.75 -15.31 -16.31
CA ARG A 51 -0.54 -15.49 -17.00
C ARG A 51 -0.80 -16.93 -17.44
N SER A 52 0.20 -17.59 -18.01
CA SER A 52 0.10 -18.97 -18.49
C SER A 52 -0.13 -19.97 -17.36
N GLU A 53 0.51 -19.76 -16.20
CA GLU A 53 0.31 -20.58 -15.01
C GLU A 53 -1.10 -20.41 -14.44
N ILE A 54 -1.57 -19.17 -14.34
CA ILE A 54 -2.94 -18.85 -13.89
C ILE A 54 -3.98 -19.49 -14.81
N GLU A 55 -3.82 -19.37 -16.14
CA GLU A 55 -4.74 -19.97 -17.10
C GLU A 55 -4.73 -21.50 -17.05
N ALA A 56 -3.57 -22.12 -16.81
CA ALA A 56 -3.48 -23.57 -16.62
C ALA A 56 -4.24 -24.03 -15.36
N LEU A 57 -4.13 -23.31 -14.24
CA LEU A 57 -4.88 -23.60 -13.02
C LEU A 57 -6.39 -23.48 -13.25
N LEU A 58 -6.82 -22.42 -13.93
CA LEU A 58 -8.23 -22.22 -14.30
C LEU A 58 -8.75 -23.33 -15.21
N ALA A 59 -7.95 -23.81 -16.16
CA ALA A 59 -8.33 -24.90 -17.08
C ALA A 59 -8.56 -26.24 -16.37
N VAL A 60 -7.91 -26.47 -15.22
CA VAL A 60 -8.11 -27.66 -14.37
C VAL A 60 -9.29 -27.45 -13.38
N GLY A 61 -9.94 -26.28 -13.39
CA GLY A 61 -11.12 -25.97 -12.59
C GLY A 61 -10.82 -25.35 -11.22
N VAL A 62 -9.59 -24.84 -11.00
CA VAL A 62 -9.26 -24.11 -9.77
C VAL A 62 -10.08 -22.80 -9.72
N PRO A 63 -10.70 -22.45 -8.58
CA PRO A 63 -11.45 -21.22 -8.47
C PRO A 63 -10.54 -19.99 -8.67
N PRO A 64 -10.98 -18.95 -9.39
CA PRO A 64 -10.15 -17.79 -9.74
C PRO A 64 -9.49 -17.10 -8.55
N GLU A 65 -10.21 -16.98 -7.44
CA GLU A 65 -9.70 -16.39 -6.21
C GLU A 65 -8.52 -17.16 -5.60
N SER A 66 -8.53 -18.49 -5.69
CA SER A 66 -7.40 -19.33 -5.25
C SER A 66 -6.24 -19.30 -6.24
N ALA A 67 -6.53 -19.21 -7.54
CA ALA A 67 -5.51 -19.15 -8.58
C ALA A 67 -4.61 -17.89 -8.46
N VAL A 68 -5.11 -16.80 -7.86
CA VAL A 68 -4.34 -15.55 -7.67
C VAL A 68 -4.01 -15.19 -6.23
N ALA A 69 -4.46 -15.97 -5.24
CA ALA A 69 -4.27 -15.68 -3.82
C ALA A 69 -2.80 -15.51 -3.44
N GLU A 70 -1.92 -16.33 -4.02
CA GLU A 70 -0.48 -16.25 -3.76
C GLU A 70 0.12 -14.94 -4.30
N TYR A 71 -0.23 -14.54 -5.53
CA TYR A 71 0.26 -13.28 -6.13
C TYR A 71 -0.26 -12.06 -5.36
N VAL A 72 -1.49 -12.09 -4.85
CA VAL A 72 -2.00 -11.05 -3.93
C VAL A 72 -1.09 -10.96 -2.69
N THR A 73 -0.82 -12.09 -2.04
CA THR A 73 -0.03 -12.13 -0.80
C THR A 73 1.39 -11.62 -1.02
N ARG A 74 2.05 -12.09 -2.10
CA ARG A 74 3.41 -11.65 -2.47
C ARG A 74 3.47 -10.15 -2.76
N SER A 75 2.47 -9.63 -3.46
CA SER A 75 2.40 -8.20 -3.82
C SER A 75 2.18 -7.30 -2.62
N VAL A 76 1.26 -7.68 -1.72
CA VAL A 76 1.04 -6.97 -0.45
C VAL A 76 2.30 -7.00 0.41
N HIS A 77 2.92 -8.17 0.56
CA HIS A 77 4.17 -8.30 1.31
C HIS A 77 5.28 -7.41 0.74
N ALA A 78 5.49 -7.46 -0.58
CA ALA A 78 6.48 -6.63 -1.25
C ALA A 78 6.23 -5.13 -1.05
N SER A 79 4.95 -4.71 -1.03
CA SER A 79 4.59 -3.31 -0.80
C SER A 79 4.93 -2.77 0.60
N LEU A 80 5.07 -3.67 1.58
CA LEU A 80 5.34 -3.32 2.97
C LEU A 80 6.84 -3.29 3.30
N ILE A 81 7.68 -3.90 2.47
CA ILE A 81 9.15 -3.92 2.64
C ILE A 81 9.71 -2.51 2.91
N PRO A 82 9.38 -1.46 2.13
CA PRO A 82 9.94 -0.13 2.37
C PRO A 82 9.58 0.46 3.74
N VAL A 83 8.38 0.14 4.25
CA VAL A 83 7.92 0.62 5.57
C VAL A 83 8.70 -0.08 6.68
N VAL A 84 8.95 -1.38 6.54
CA VAL A 84 9.76 -2.17 7.49
C VAL A 84 11.22 -1.70 7.47
N ASP A 85 11.79 -1.46 6.29
CA ASP A 85 13.17 -0.97 6.16
C ASP A 85 13.34 0.43 6.78
N ALA A 86 12.37 1.32 6.55
CA ALA A 86 12.33 2.64 7.20
C ALA A 86 12.24 2.53 8.73
N MET A 87 11.42 1.60 9.24
CA MET A 87 11.29 1.37 10.68
C MET A 87 12.57 0.80 11.29
N ARG A 88 13.26 -0.10 10.58
CA ARG A 88 14.52 -0.72 11.04
C ARG A 88 15.68 0.27 11.11
N THR A 89 15.70 1.25 10.21
CA THR A 89 16.75 2.27 10.13
C THR A 89 16.46 3.49 11.01
N LEU A 90 15.25 3.57 11.57
CA LEU A 90 14.78 4.67 12.39
C LEU A 90 15.62 4.84 13.65
N GLY A 91 16.14 6.05 13.86
CA GLY A 91 16.95 6.38 15.03
C GLY A 91 18.39 5.85 15.00
N LEU A 92 18.75 4.96 14.06
CA LEU A 92 20.12 4.49 13.84
C LEU A 92 20.81 5.26 12.71
N VAL A 93 20.14 5.39 11.56
CA VAL A 93 20.74 5.95 10.33
C VAL A 93 20.23 7.36 10.06
N TYR A 94 18.95 7.62 10.30
CA TYR A 94 18.38 8.95 10.14
C TYR A 94 17.27 9.21 11.16
N ILE A 95 17.10 10.50 11.49
CA ILE A 95 16.08 11.01 12.40
C ILE A 95 14.91 11.53 11.53
N PRO A 96 13.70 10.95 11.63
CA PRO A 96 12.55 11.43 10.87
C PRO A 96 12.23 12.90 11.15
N GLY A 97 11.74 13.63 10.14
CA GLY A 97 11.53 15.08 10.22
C GLY A 97 10.58 15.52 11.34
N MET A 98 9.55 14.74 11.65
CA MET A 98 8.64 15.02 12.77
C MET A 98 9.35 14.86 14.12
N MET A 99 10.10 13.76 14.31
CA MET A 99 10.92 13.54 15.52
C MET A 99 11.96 14.65 15.70
N ALA A 100 12.68 15.01 14.63
CA ALA A 100 13.63 16.12 14.64
C ALA A 100 12.95 17.44 15.01
N GLY A 101 11.79 17.73 14.42
CA GLY A 101 11.01 18.93 14.70
C GLY A 101 10.54 19.02 16.14
N MET A 102 10.11 17.90 16.73
CA MET A 102 9.74 17.84 18.16
C MET A 102 10.94 18.13 19.06
N ILE A 103 12.10 17.52 18.77
CA ILE A 103 13.33 17.73 19.54
C ILE A 103 13.78 19.20 19.44
N LEU A 104 13.81 19.78 18.23
CA LEU A 104 14.16 21.19 18.02
C LEU A 104 13.14 22.14 18.67
N GLY A 105 11.88 21.72 18.77
CA GLY A 105 10.82 22.42 19.49
C GLY A 105 10.89 22.32 21.02
N GLY A 106 11.91 21.64 21.56
CA GLY A 106 12.14 21.49 23.01
C GLY A 106 11.46 20.29 23.65
N ALA A 107 10.90 19.35 22.88
CA ALA A 107 10.34 18.11 23.42
C ALA A 107 11.44 17.17 23.93
N ASN A 108 11.09 16.31 24.89
CA ASN A 108 11.99 15.27 25.37
C ASN A 108 12.36 14.31 24.20
N PRO A 109 13.65 14.07 23.90
CA PRO A 109 14.07 13.18 22.82
C PRO A 109 13.55 11.75 22.92
N ILE A 110 13.41 11.21 24.14
CA ILE A 110 12.87 9.87 24.37
C ILE A 110 11.39 9.82 23.98
N TYR A 111 10.62 10.82 24.41
CA TYR A 111 9.21 10.94 24.03
C TYR A 111 9.03 11.08 22.51
N ALA A 112 9.85 11.92 21.86
CA ALA A 112 9.81 12.08 20.41
C ALA A 112 10.11 10.77 19.66
N ALA A 113 11.04 9.97 20.18
CA ALA A 113 11.37 8.65 19.61
C ALA A 113 10.22 7.65 19.76
N GLU A 114 9.65 7.52 20.96
CA GLU A 114 8.49 6.65 21.21
C GLU A 114 7.30 7.03 20.32
N TYR A 115 6.98 8.32 20.25
CA TYR A 115 5.90 8.83 19.41
C TYR A 115 6.14 8.51 17.92
N GLN A 116 7.38 8.64 17.47
CA GLN A 116 7.75 8.33 16.09
C GLN A 116 7.66 6.84 15.77
N PHE A 117 7.98 5.95 16.72
CA PHE A 117 7.78 4.51 16.59
C PHE A 117 6.30 4.16 16.45
N VAL A 118 5.44 4.78 17.27
CA VAL A 118 3.97 4.63 17.16
C VAL A 118 3.51 5.05 15.77
N ILE A 119 3.98 6.18 15.25
CA ILE A 119 3.65 6.63 13.88
C ILE A 119 4.06 5.62 12.81
N MET A 120 5.24 5.03 12.90
CA MET A 120 5.64 3.99 11.94
C MET A 120 4.76 2.75 12.02
N GLY A 121 4.37 2.32 13.22
CA GLY A 121 3.42 1.23 13.42
C GLY A 121 2.05 1.54 12.78
N MET A 122 1.58 2.77 12.92
CA MET A 122 0.33 3.22 12.29
C MET A 122 0.43 3.24 10.76
N ILE A 123 1.56 3.70 10.20
CA ILE A 123 1.80 3.67 8.75
C ILE A 123 1.81 2.21 8.25
N PHE A 124 2.50 1.32 8.95
CA PHE A 124 2.56 -0.10 8.61
C PHE A 124 1.17 -0.74 8.62
N ALA A 125 0.41 -0.55 9.71
CA ALA A 125 -0.95 -1.09 9.83
C ALA A 125 -1.90 -0.48 8.80
N ALA A 126 -1.87 0.84 8.61
CA ALA A 126 -2.72 1.52 7.65
C ALA A 126 -2.41 1.11 6.22
N GLY A 127 -1.13 1.05 5.85
CA GLY A 127 -0.67 0.60 4.54
C GLY A 127 -1.05 -0.86 4.30
N GLY A 128 -0.73 -1.75 5.23
CA GLY A 128 -0.98 -3.19 5.10
C GLY A 128 -2.46 -3.54 5.01
N LEU A 129 -3.30 -2.95 5.87
CA LEU A 129 -4.74 -3.17 5.80
C LEU A 129 -5.31 -2.62 4.49
N THR A 130 -4.88 -1.42 4.07
CA THR A 130 -5.39 -0.80 2.83
C THR A 130 -4.99 -1.61 1.61
N SER A 131 -3.72 -2.01 1.50
CA SER A 131 -3.23 -2.81 0.37
C SER A 131 -3.86 -4.20 0.35
N MET A 132 -3.97 -4.88 1.50
CA MET A 132 -4.64 -6.17 1.59
C MET A 132 -6.11 -6.08 1.16
N THR A 133 -6.87 -5.13 1.70
CA THR A 133 -8.30 -4.99 1.33
C THR A 133 -8.45 -4.64 -0.15
N THR A 134 -7.61 -3.76 -0.68
CA THR A 134 -7.73 -3.32 -2.08
C THR A 134 -7.31 -4.42 -3.03
N SER A 135 -6.20 -5.13 -2.77
CA SER A 135 -5.76 -6.25 -3.59
C SER A 135 -6.77 -7.40 -3.60
N LEU A 136 -7.44 -7.68 -2.48
CA LEU A 136 -8.55 -8.66 -2.42
C LEU A 136 -9.78 -8.21 -3.22
N LEU A 137 -10.10 -6.92 -3.21
CA LEU A 137 -11.21 -6.39 -4.01
C LEU A 137 -10.88 -6.40 -5.51
N VAL A 138 -9.65 -6.02 -5.87
CA VAL A 138 -9.18 -5.99 -7.25
C VAL A 138 -9.04 -7.41 -7.81
N SER A 139 -8.57 -8.39 -7.03
CA SER A 139 -8.49 -9.78 -7.48
C SER A 139 -9.85 -10.35 -7.85
N ARG A 140 -10.92 -9.97 -7.14
CA ARG A 140 -12.30 -10.34 -7.51
C ARG A 140 -12.77 -9.72 -8.82
N HIS A 141 -12.27 -8.53 -9.18
CA HIS A 141 -12.62 -7.82 -10.42
C HIS A 141 -11.67 -8.13 -11.60
N ALA A 142 -10.58 -8.86 -11.34
CA ALA A 142 -9.60 -9.25 -12.35
C ALA A 142 -10.13 -10.31 -13.33
N PHE A 143 -11.26 -10.95 -13.00
CA PHE A 143 -11.87 -11.99 -13.81
C PHE A 143 -13.19 -11.54 -14.45
N THR A 144 -13.50 -12.08 -15.63
CA THR A 144 -14.82 -11.95 -16.27
C THR A 144 -15.81 -12.97 -15.70
N ASP A 145 -17.10 -12.82 -16.00
CA ASP A 145 -18.15 -13.79 -15.61
C ASP A 145 -17.89 -15.20 -16.17
N ALA A 146 -17.08 -15.31 -17.22
CA ALA A 146 -16.61 -16.57 -17.80
C ALA A 146 -15.32 -17.10 -17.14
N ALA A 147 -14.93 -16.57 -15.97
CA ALA A 147 -13.69 -16.89 -15.26
C ALA A 147 -12.41 -16.67 -16.08
N GLN A 148 -12.45 -15.79 -17.09
CA GLN A 148 -11.26 -15.43 -17.86
C GLN A 148 -10.54 -14.25 -17.23
N LEU A 149 -9.20 -14.32 -17.20
CA LEU A 149 -8.36 -13.23 -16.75
C LEU A 149 -8.51 -12.03 -17.71
N ARG A 150 -9.02 -10.90 -17.21
CA ARG A 150 -9.12 -9.67 -18.00
C ARG A 150 -7.73 -9.22 -18.41
N ARG A 151 -7.58 -8.85 -19.69
CA ARG A 151 -6.37 -8.17 -20.13
C ARG A 151 -6.35 -6.78 -19.51
N PHE A 152 -5.31 -6.46 -18.76
CA PHE A 152 -5.04 -5.08 -18.37
C PHE A 152 -4.49 -4.32 -19.59
N GLU A 153 -5.29 -4.19 -20.65
CA GLU A 153 -4.94 -3.31 -21.78
C GLU A 153 -4.66 -1.91 -21.19
N PRO A 154 -3.54 -1.27 -21.52
CA PRO A 154 -3.38 0.16 -21.28
C PRO A 154 -4.60 0.84 -21.89
N SER A 155 -5.27 1.72 -21.13
CA SER A 155 -6.28 2.60 -21.69
C SER A 155 -5.74 3.17 -22.99
N ASP A 156 -6.38 2.79 -24.08
CA ASP A 156 -6.00 3.03 -25.46
C ASP A 156 -5.34 4.42 -25.61
N PRO A 157 -4.14 4.56 -26.23
CA PRO A 157 -3.63 5.86 -26.65
C PRO A 157 -4.44 6.35 -27.86
N THR A 158 -5.77 6.40 -27.73
CA THR A 158 -6.71 6.95 -28.70
C THR A 158 -6.54 8.46 -28.73
N LEU A 159 -5.64 8.90 -29.60
CA LEU A 159 -5.74 10.03 -30.55
C LEU A 159 -4.34 10.41 -31.04
N LEU A 160 -3.31 10.34 -30.17
CA LEU A 160 -1.95 10.76 -30.51
C LEU A 160 -1.21 9.74 -31.41
N GLY A 161 -1.44 8.44 -31.22
CA GLY A 161 -0.84 7.41 -32.07
C GLY A 161 -1.40 7.41 -33.50
N ALA A 162 -2.70 7.67 -33.66
CA ALA A 162 -3.37 7.73 -34.95
C ALA A 162 -2.99 8.96 -35.78
N ILE A 163 -2.69 10.10 -35.12
CA ILE A 163 -2.23 11.33 -35.81
C ILE A 163 -0.78 11.18 -36.30
N ARG A 164 0.08 10.51 -35.52
CA ARG A 164 1.51 10.35 -35.89
C ARG A 164 1.75 9.38 -37.05
N ALA A 165 0.81 8.47 -37.32
CA ALA A 165 0.87 7.56 -38.47
C ALA A 165 0.33 8.16 -39.77
N ARG A 166 -0.24 9.38 -39.72
CA ARG A 166 -0.79 10.11 -40.88
C ARG A 166 0.03 11.33 -41.30
N LEU A 167 1.15 11.60 -40.64
CA LEU A 167 2.17 12.59 -41.01
C LEU A 167 3.42 11.86 -41.50
#